data_AF-B7AU97-F1
#
_entry.id   AF-B7AU97-F1
#
_cell.length_a   1.000
_cell.length_b   1.000
_cell.length_c   1.000
_cell.angle_alpha   90.00
_cell.angle_beta   90.00
_cell.angle_gamma   90.00
#
_symmetry.space_group_name_H-M   'P 1'
#
loop_
_entity.id
_entity.type
_entity.pdbx_description
1 polymer ?
#
loop_
_entity_poly.entity_id
_entity_poly.type
_entity_poly.pdbx_seq_one_letter_code
_entity_poly.pdbx_strand_id
1 'polypeptide(L)'
;MKKGSGKVGAVIITSPTYEGNVSDIRAIADVVHKYGVPLIVDEAHGAHFKYSEKFPQSALGLGADVVVQSLHKTLPSLTQTALLHVGREAVNKKRLIADIDRYLNMFQSTSPSYILMGSINRCIRLMNSERGRAVMDNYTKELEKLRRRLEKLRVIKLAKSDDISKLVIYTEDGCLQGKQLYDILLKDTGFSLRWHLLGMLSQ
;
A
#
# COMPACT_ATOMS: atom_id res chain seq x y z
N MET A 1 -20.01 39.31 9.55
CA MET A 1 -19.48 38.21 8.71
C MET A 1 -19.31 36.96 9.58
N LYS A 2 -20.19 35.96 9.43
CA LYS A 2 -20.00 34.64 10.09
C LYS A 2 -18.94 33.88 9.29
N LYS A 3 -17.81 33.52 9.90
CA LYS A 3 -16.89 32.49 9.36
C LYS A 3 -17.74 31.24 9.09
N GLY A 4 -17.92 30.87 7.83
CA GLY A 4 -18.54 29.59 7.49
C GLY A 4 -17.71 28.49 8.14
N SER A 5 -18.31 27.71 9.06
CA SER A 5 -17.70 26.49 9.55
C SER A 5 -17.41 25.62 8.32
N GLY A 6 -16.13 25.43 7.98
CA GLY A 6 -15.73 24.66 6.81
C GLY A 6 -16.32 23.26 6.91
N LYS A 7 -17.34 22.96 6.11
CA LYS A 7 -17.94 21.63 6.06
C LYS A 7 -16.90 20.69 5.45
N VAL A 8 -16.51 19.66 6.19
CA VAL A 8 -15.62 18.61 5.69
C VAL A 8 -16.27 17.98 4.47
N GLY A 9 -15.52 17.86 3.37
CA GLY A 9 -16.00 17.31 2.09
C GLY A 9 -15.65 15.84 1.87
N ALA A 10 -14.55 15.37 2.47
CA ALA A 10 -14.05 14.00 2.42
C ALA A 10 -13.00 13.80 3.52
N VAL A 11 -12.70 12.54 3.84
CA VAL A 11 -11.54 12.15 4.64
C VAL A 11 -10.59 11.34 3.77
N ILE A 12 -9.30 11.67 3.82
CA ILE A 12 -8.25 11.00 3.05
C ILE A 12 -7.19 10.49 4.03
N ILE A 13 -6.85 9.21 3.95
CA ILE A 13 -5.80 8.60 4.77
C ILE A 13 -4.89 7.73 3.91
N THR A 14 -3.67 7.50 4.39
CA THR A 14 -2.73 6.53 3.80
C THR A 14 -2.75 5.25 4.63
N SER A 15 -3.00 4.11 3.98
CA SER A 15 -2.94 2.80 4.63
C SER A 15 -2.72 1.72 3.57
N PRO A 16 -1.67 0.88 3.67
CA PRO A 16 -0.72 0.81 4.78
C PRO A 16 0.30 1.98 4.79
N THR A 17 0.97 2.18 5.92
CA THR A 17 2.18 3.01 5.98
C THR A 17 3.30 2.38 5.15
N TYR A 18 4.40 3.11 4.96
CA TYR A 18 5.54 2.62 4.22
C TYR A 18 6.14 1.33 4.82
N GLU A 19 6.16 1.28 6.15
CA GLU A 19 6.65 0.19 7.01
C GLU A 19 5.70 -1.02 7.03
N GLY A 20 4.45 -0.86 6.56
CA GLY A 20 3.47 -1.95 6.47
C GLY A 20 2.41 -1.98 7.56
N ASN A 21 2.26 -0.91 8.36
CA ASN A 21 1.20 -0.83 9.36
C ASN A 21 -0.13 -0.43 8.72
N VAL A 22 -1.21 -1.09 9.09
CA VAL A 22 -2.56 -0.88 8.53
C VAL A 22 -3.44 -0.17 9.55
N SER A 23 -4.12 0.89 9.10
CA SER A 23 -5.10 1.60 9.93
C SER A 23 -6.39 0.77 10.12
N ASP A 24 -7.14 1.00 11.19
CA ASP A 24 -8.48 0.42 11.34
C ASP A 24 -9.48 1.09 10.38
N ILE A 25 -9.44 0.66 9.12
CA ILE A 25 -10.25 1.24 8.04
C ILE A 25 -11.73 1.14 8.34
N ARG A 26 -12.18 0.05 8.98
CA ARG A 26 -13.60 -0.16 9.27
C ARG A 26 -14.09 0.84 10.30
N ALA A 27 -13.38 0.98 11.43
CA ALA A 27 -13.76 1.96 12.44
C ALA A 27 -13.71 3.40 11.89
N ILE A 28 -12.72 3.71 11.05
CA ILE A 28 -12.63 5.03 10.40
C ILE A 28 -13.81 5.24 9.45
N ALA A 29 -14.14 4.27 8.59
CA ALA A 29 -15.27 4.35 7.67
C ALA A 29 -16.58 4.59 8.43
N ASP A 30 -16.82 3.84 9.52
CA ASP A 30 -18.02 3.97 10.35
C ASP A 30 -18.14 5.39 10.94
N VAL A 31 -17.04 6.00 11.37
CA VAL A 31 -17.03 7.38 11.87
C VAL A 31 -17.28 8.36 10.73
N VAL A 32 -16.56 8.22 9.63
CA VAL A 32 -16.62 9.13 8.48
C VAL A 32 -18.02 9.16 7.85
N HIS A 33 -18.65 7.99 7.71
CA HIS A 33 -19.99 7.85 7.15
C HIS A 33 -21.08 8.45 8.04
N LYS A 34 -20.90 8.52 9.38
CA LYS A 34 -21.81 9.26 10.27
C LYS A 34 -21.88 10.76 9.95
N TYR A 35 -20.81 11.32 9.37
CA TYR A 35 -20.78 12.70 8.89
C TYR A 35 -21.23 12.86 7.43
N GLY A 36 -21.60 11.76 6.76
CA GLY A 36 -22.11 11.78 5.39
C GLY A 36 -21.07 12.18 4.33
N VAL A 37 -19.78 11.99 4.62
CA VAL A 37 -18.68 12.28 3.69
C VAL A 37 -17.97 10.98 3.27
N PRO A 38 -17.30 10.93 2.11
CA PRO A 38 -16.60 9.73 1.67
C PRO A 38 -15.24 9.55 2.37
N LEU A 39 -14.84 8.29 2.54
CA LEU A 39 -13.48 7.88 2.91
C LEU A 39 -12.68 7.48 1.68
N ILE A 40 -11.56 8.16 1.46
CA ILE A 40 -10.58 7.86 0.41
C ILE A 40 -9.33 7.29 1.07
N VAL A 41 -8.86 6.15 0.60
CA VAL A 41 -7.65 5.51 1.11
C VAL A 41 -6.58 5.46 0.02
N ASP A 42 -5.45 6.11 0.28
CA ASP A 42 -4.21 5.87 -0.46
C ASP A 42 -3.60 4.54 0.02
N GLU A 43 -3.89 3.49 -0.75
CA GLU A 43 -3.40 2.13 -0.57
C GLU A 43 -2.30 1.83 -1.61
N ALA A 44 -1.42 2.82 -1.89
CA ALA A 44 -0.39 2.66 -2.91
C ALA A 44 0.50 1.41 -2.70
N HIS A 45 0.71 1.01 -1.45
CA HIS A 45 1.51 -0.17 -1.09
C HIS A 45 0.68 -1.45 -0.85
N GLY A 46 -0.65 -1.42 -0.96
CA GLY A 46 -1.53 -2.56 -0.67
C GLY A 46 -2.11 -3.29 -1.88
N ALA A 47 -1.63 -3.04 -3.11
CA ALA A 47 -2.19 -3.66 -4.32
C ALA A 47 -2.15 -5.22 -4.29
N HIS A 48 -1.21 -5.80 -3.54
CA HIS A 48 -1.04 -7.23 -3.39
C HIS A 48 -1.99 -7.88 -2.36
N PHE A 49 -2.66 -7.09 -1.51
CA PHE A 49 -3.47 -7.56 -0.37
C PHE A 49 -4.56 -8.55 -0.76
N LYS A 50 -5.23 -8.34 -1.89
CA LYS A 50 -6.32 -9.21 -2.37
C LYS A 50 -5.87 -10.61 -2.84
N TYR A 51 -4.57 -10.89 -2.94
CA TYR A 51 -4.07 -12.11 -3.59
C TYR A 51 -3.50 -13.17 -2.63
N SER A 52 -3.61 -12.96 -1.31
CA SER A 52 -3.37 -14.00 -0.30
C SER A 52 -3.99 -13.61 1.03
N GLU A 53 -4.55 -14.58 1.76
CA GLU A 53 -5.07 -14.38 3.13
C GLU A 53 -3.97 -14.09 4.16
N LYS A 54 -2.69 -14.24 3.77
CA LYS A 54 -1.53 -13.88 4.59
C LYS A 54 -1.26 -12.37 4.65
N PHE A 55 -1.91 -11.59 3.78
CA PHE A 55 -1.82 -10.14 3.78
C PHE A 55 -3.05 -9.52 4.47
N PRO A 56 -2.94 -8.24 4.89
CA PRO A 56 -4.10 -7.49 5.36
C PRO A 56 -5.22 -7.46 4.32
N GLN A 57 -6.46 -7.24 4.77
CA GLN A 57 -7.57 -6.99 3.88
C GLN A 57 -7.45 -5.59 3.26
N SER A 58 -7.71 -5.48 1.94
CA SER A 58 -7.77 -4.17 1.28
C SER A 58 -8.84 -3.29 1.89
N ALA A 59 -8.56 -1.99 2.00
CA ALA A 59 -9.46 -0.95 2.48
C ALA A 59 -10.82 -0.96 1.74
N LEU A 60 -10.83 -1.40 0.48
CA LEU A 60 -12.04 -1.51 -0.34
C LEU A 60 -13.06 -2.49 0.27
N GLY A 61 -12.57 -3.58 0.86
CA GLY A 61 -13.40 -4.57 1.55
C GLY A 61 -13.75 -4.18 2.99
N LEU A 62 -13.15 -3.10 3.51
CA LEU A 62 -13.33 -2.61 4.88
C LEU A 62 -14.21 -1.36 4.97
N GLY A 63 -14.80 -0.92 3.85
CA GLY A 63 -15.78 0.18 3.83
C GLY A 63 -15.27 1.50 3.27
N ALA A 64 -14.03 1.57 2.75
CA ALA A 64 -13.57 2.75 2.02
C ALA A 64 -14.40 2.97 0.74
N ASP A 65 -14.71 4.23 0.44
CA ASP A 65 -15.47 4.62 -0.76
C ASP A 65 -14.60 4.62 -2.01
N VAL A 66 -13.36 5.08 -1.87
CA VAL A 66 -12.37 5.13 -2.94
C VAL A 66 -11.03 4.60 -2.44
N VAL A 67 -10.38 3.73 -3.21
CA VAL A 67 -9.05 3.19 -2.87
C VAL A 67 -8.12 3.34 -4.06
N VAL A 68 -6.96 3.95 -3.83
CA VAL A 68 -5.94 4.13 -4.87
C VAL A 68 -4.79 3.17 -4.62
N GLN A 69 -4.47 2.32 -5.61
CA GLN A 69 -3.41 1.32 -5.52
C GLN A 69 -2.37 1.53 -6.61
N SER A 70 -1.08 1.57 -6.24
CA SER A 70 0.01 1.58 -7.23
C SER A 70 0.40 0.16 -7.59
N LEU A 71 0.06 -0.29 -8.80
CA LEU A 71 0.35 -1.67 -9.21
C LEU A 71 1.86 -1.92 -9.24
N HIS A 72 2.62 -1.02 -9.84
CA HIS A 72 4.07 -1.14 -9.98
C HIS A 72 4.87 -1.22 -8.67
N LYS A 73 4.26 -0.88 -7.52
CA LYS A 73 4.96 -0.96 -6.22
C LYS A 73 4.99 -2.36 -5.65
N THR A 74 3.90 -3.13 -5.82
CA THR A 74 3.74 -4.44 -5.15
C THR A 74 3.22 -5.55 -6.06
N LEU A 75 2.92 -5.24 -7.33
CA LEU A 75 2.50 -6.18 -8.36
C LEU A 75 3.40 -6.04 -9.61
N PRO A 76 3.46 -7.06 -10.48
CA PRO A 76 4.34 -7.06 -11.66
C PRO A 76 3.77 -6.19 -12.80
N SER A 77 3.77 -4.87 -12.62
CA SER A 77 3.36 -3.88 -13.62
C SER A 77 4.41 -2.77 -13.75
N LEU A 78 4.46 -2.12 -14.92
CA LEU A 78 5.45 -1.08 -15.22
C LEU A 78 5.26 0.16 -14.32
N THR A 79 6.35 0.86 -13.98
CA THR A 79 6.30 2.15 -13.27
C THR A 79 5.29 3.09 -13.91
N GLN A 80 4.63 3.91 -13.08
CA GLN A 80 3.51 4.81 -13.44
C GLN A 80 2.14 4.12 -13.60
N THR A 81 2.02 2.82 -13.34
CA THR A 81 0.72 2.12 -13.35
C THR A 81 0.04 2.14 -11.98
N ALA A 82 -1.25 2.48 -11.95
CA ALA A 82 -2.08 2.51 -10.75
C ALA A 82 -3.55 2.20 -11.11
N LEU A 83 -4.34 1.83 -10.11
CA LEU A 83 -5.79 1.68 -10.20
C LEU A 83 -6.48 2.53 -9.14
N LEU A 84 -7.59 3.16 -9.53
CA LEU A 84 -8.55 3.76 -8.61
C LEU A 84 -9.76 2.83 -8.56
N HIS A 85 -10.05 2.33 -7.37
CA HIS A 85 -11.19 1.47 -7.10
C HIS A 85 -12.29 2.28 -6.42
N VAL A 86 -13.54 2.05 -6.83
CA VAL A 86 -14.72 2.61 -6.16
C VAL A 86 -15.45 1.49 -5.43
N GLY A 87 -15.74 1.69 -4.15
CA GLY A 87 -16.45 0.74 -3.30
C GLY A 87 -17.87 0.45 -3.79
N ARG A 88 -18.40 -0.73 -3.45
CA ARG A 88 -19.72 -1.19 -3.92
C ARG A 88 -20.85 -0.23 -3.56
N GLU A 89 -20.84 0.34 -2.37
CA GLU A 89 -21.85 1.33 -1.95
C GLU A 89 -21.59 2.70 -2.57
N ALA A 90 -20.31 3.05 -2.74
CA ALA A 90 -19.88 4.33 -3.29
C ALA A 90 -20.23 4.49 -4.77
N VAL A 91 -20.31 3.39 -5.54
CA VAL A 91 -20.64 3.43 -6.98
C VAL A 91 -22.04 4.02 -7.26
N ASN A 92 -22.96 3.91 -6.29
CA ASN A 92 -24.32 4.43 -6.42
C ASN A 92 -24.41 5.94 -6.08
N LYS A 93 -23.34 6.53 -5.54
CA LYS A 93 -23.28 7.96 -5.19
C LYS A 93 -22.98 8.77 -6.45
N LYS A 94 -24.01 9.10 -7.23
CA LYS A 94 -23.90 9.82 -8.53
C LYS A 94 -22.97 11.02 -8.52
N ARG A 95 -23.03 11.86 -7.47
CA ARG A 95 -22.17 13.03 -7.34
C ARG A 95 -20.69 12.65 -7.20
N LEU A 96 -20.39 11.64 -6.37
CA LEU A 96 -19.02 11.16 -6.18
C LEU A 96 -18.44 10.62 -7.49
N ILE A 97 -19.21 9.84 -8.24
CA ILE A 97 -18.79 9.32 -9.55
C ILE A 97 -18.54 10.46 -10.54
N ALA A 98 -19.47 11.42 -10.64
CA ALA A 98 -19.29 12.57 -11.53
C ALA A 98 -18.04 13.40 -11.18
N ASP A 99 -17.76 13.59 -9.89
CA ASP A 99 -16.56 14.27 -9.42
C ASP A 99 -15.30 13.47 -9.79
N ILE A 100 -15.28 12.15 -9.55
CA ILE A 100 -14.18 11.26 -9.93
C ILE A 100 -13.91 11.33 -11.44
N ASP A 101 -14.94 11.18 -12.28
CA ASP A 101 -14.81 11.23 -13.74
C ASP A 101 -14.27 12.57 -14.22
N ARG A 102 -14.78 13.68 -13.64
CA ARG A 102 -14.28 15.03 -13.95
C ARG A 102 -12.80 15.16 -13.65
N TYR A 103 -12.38 14.78 -12.44
CA TYR A 103 -10.98 14.94 -12.03
C TYR A 103 -10.04 13.98 -12.75
N LEU A 104 -10.45 12.73 -13.01
CA LEU A 104 -9.67 11.80 -13.82
C LEU A 104 -9.41 12.37 -15.21
N ASN A 105 -10.43 12.92 -15.87
CA ASN A 105 -10.27 13.57 -17.18
C ASN A 105 -9.35 14.80 -17.15
N MET A 106 -9.22 15.49 -16.01
CA MET A 106 -8.30 16.62 -15.86
C MET A 106 -6.84 16.19 -15.70
N PHE A 107 -6.58 15.07 -15.02
CA PHE A 107 -5.22 14.60 -14.71
C PHE A 107 -4.68 13.57 -15.71
N GLN A 108 -5.56 12.86 -16.41
CA GLN A 108 -5.16 11.88 -17.41
C GLN A 108 -4.78 12.57 -18.73
N SER A 109 -3.78 12.00 -19.39
CA SER A 109 -3.47 12.37 -20.77
C SER A 109 -4.61 11.94 -21.69
N THR A 110 -4.99 12.79 -22.64
CA THR A 110 -5.89 12.44 -23.76
C THR A 110 -5.27 11.41 -24.71
N SER A 111 -3.96 11.15 -24.58
CA SER A 111 -3.21 10.12 -25.27
C SER A 111 -2.52 9.20 -24.25
N PRO A 112 -3.24 8.25 -23.64
CA PRO A 112 -2.65 7.33 -22.66
C PRO A 112 -1.66 6.38 -23.33
N SER A 113 -0.62 5.96 -22.58
CA SER A 113 0.34 4.97 -23.08
C SER A 113 -0.30 3.58 -23.12
N TYR A 114 -0.53 3.05 -24.32
CA TYR A 114 -1.04 1.69 -24.53
C TYR A 114 -0.12 0.61 -23.97
N ILE A 115 1.19 0.87 -23.86
CA ILE A 115 2.14 -0.04 -23.22
C ILE A 115 1.87 -0.13 -21.72
N LEU A 116 1.61 1.01 -21.05
CA LEU A 116 1.24 1.03 -19.64
C LEU A 116 -0.13 0.38 -19.43
N MET A 117 -1.12 0.66 -20.28
CA MET A 117 -2.44 0.01 -20.22
C MET A 117 -2.35 -1.51 -20.43
N GLY A 118 -1.56 -1.97 -21.40
CA GLY A 118 -1.29 -3.38 -21.64
C GLY A 118 -0.57 -4.04 -20.46
N SER A 119 0.35 -3.32 -19.81
CA SER A 119 1.01 -3.78 -18.58
C SER A 119 0.02 -3.97 -17.43
N ILE A 120 -0.89 -3.02 -17.23
CA ILE A 120 -1.97 -3.13 -16.24
C ILE A 120 -2.83 -4.36 -16.53
N ASN A 121 -3.33 -4.49 -17.77
CA ASN A 121 -4.17 -5.61 -18.17
C ASN A 121 -3.47 -6.97 -17.97
N ARG A 122 -2.21 -7.09 -18.39
CA ARG A 122 -1.43 -8.32 -18.21
C ARG A 122 -1.19 -8.63 -16.74
N CYS A 123 -0.90 -7.62 -15.93
CA CYS A 123 -0.74 -7.76 -14.48
C CYS A 123 -2.01 -8.32 -13.85
N ILE A 124 -3.18 -7.71 -14.10
CA ILE A 124 -4.45 -8.17 -13.51
C ILE A 124 -4.81 -9.58 -13.98
N ARG A 125 -4.64 -9.89 -15.27
CA ARG A 125 -4.87 -11.24 -15.80
C ARG A 125 -3.97 -12.29 -15.16
N LEU A 126 -2.67 -11.98 -15.00
CA LEU A 126 -1.73 -12.88 -14.32
C LEU A 126 -2.17 -13.12 -12.88
N MET A 127 -2.43 -12.05 -12.13
CA MET A 127 -2.73 -12.16 -10.70
C MET A 127 -4.07 -12.86 -10.42
N ASN A 128 -5.02 -12.81 -11.35
CA ASN A 128 -6.29 -13.55 -11.25
C ASN A 128 -6.22 -14.98 -11.82
N SER A 129 -5.07 -15.43 -12.34
CA SER A 129 -4.90 -16.79 -12.87
C SER A 129 -4.40 -17.77 -11.80
N GLU A 130 -4.53 -19.07 -12.05
CA GLU A 130 -3.94 -20.12 -11.20
C GLU A 130 -2.43 -19.95 -11.03
N ARG A 131 -1.74 -19.54 -12.11
CA ARG A 131 -0.31 -19.21 -12.06
C ARG A 131 -0.03 -18.05 -11.10
N GLY A 132 -0.85 -17.00 -11.12
CA GLY A 132 -0.72 -15.87 -10.20
C GLY A 132 -0.90 -16.29 -8.75
N ARG A 133 -1.90 -17.13 -8.48
CA ARG A 133 -2.13 -17.72 -7.15
C ARG A 133 -0.91 -18.52 -6.69
N ALA A 134 -0.41 -19.44 -7.51
CA ALA A 134 0.78 -20.24 -7.18
C ALA A 134 2.03 -19.38 -6.91
N VAL A 135 2.21 -18.29 -7.67
CA VAL A 135 3.31 -17.33 -7.43
C VAL A 135 3.16 -16.65 -6.08
N MET A 136 1.95 -16.20 -5.71
CA MET A 136 1.70 -15.54 -4.42
C MET A 136 1.80 -16.50 -3.23
N ASP A 137 1.35 -17.74 -3.39
CA ASP A 137 1.48 -18.78 -2.37
C ASP A 137 2.95 -19.11 -2.11
N ASN A 138 3.74 -19.26 -3.17
CA ASN A 138 5.18 -19.46 -3.03
C ASN A 138 5.86 -18.23 -2.42
N TYR A 139 5.49 -17.03 -2.86
CA TYR A 139 6.05 -15.78 -2.34
C TYR A 139 5.80 -15.63 -0.83
N THR A 140 4.56 -15.83 -0.37
CA THR A 140 4.20 -15.75 1.05
C THR A 140 4.90 -16.85 1.86
N LYS A 141 5.00 -18.07 1.35
CA LYS A 141 5.75 -19.16 1.99
C LYS A 141 7.24 -18.84 2.17
N GLU A 142 7.89 -18.28 1.15
CA GLU A 142 9.30 -17.88 1.24
C GLU A 142 9.49 -16.66 2.15
N LEU A 143 8.56 -15.70 2.14
CA LEU A 143 8.55 -14.59 3.11
C LEU A 143 8.48 -15.11 4.55
N GLU A 144 7.56 -16.01 4.86
CA GLU A 144 7.45 -16.57 6.22
C GLU A 144 8.72 -17.32 6.63
N LYS A 145 9.32 -18.09 5.71
CA LYS A 145 10.63 -18.75 5.97
C LYS A 145 11.72 -17.72 6.25
N LEU A 146 11.79 -16.65 5.46
CA LEU A 146 12.76 -15.60 5.64
C LEU A 146 12.56 -14.88 6.97
N ARG A 147 11.32 -14.50 7.33
CA ARG A 147 11.01 -13.88 8.63
C ARG A 147 11.46 -14.77 9.80
N ARG A 148 11.15 -16.07 9.76
CA ARG A 148 11.63 -17.05 10.77
C ARG A 148 13.15 -17.19 10.85
N ARG A 149 13.87 -16.96 9.75
CA ARG A 149 15.33 -16.95 9.73
C ARG A 149 15.89 -15.65 10.32
N LEU A 150 15.27 -14.52 9.99
CA LEU A 150 15.64 -13.21 10.52
C LEU A 150 15.42 -13.11 12.04
N GLU A 151 14.35 -13.70 12.56
CA GLU A 151 14.07 -13.76 14.01
C GLU A 151 15.15 -14.49 14.81
N LYS A 152 15.91 -15.40 14.18
CA LYS A 152 17.01 -16.13 14.82
C LYS A 152 18.32 -15.34 14.84
N LEU A 153 18.38 -14.18 14.16
CA LEU A 153 19.58 -13.36 14.14
C LEU A 153 19.74 -12.61 15.48
N ARG A 154 21.00 -12.49 15.91
CA ARG A 154 21.34 -11.81 17.15
C ARG A 154 21.32 -10.29 16.96
N VAL A 155 22.09 -9.79 16.00
CA VAL A 155 22.32 -8.34 15.81
C VAL A 155 21.21 -7.66 15.01
N ILE A 156 20.76 -8.29 13.92
CA ILE A 156 19.68 -7.74 13.07
C ILE A 156 18.35 -8.26 13.59
N LYS A 157 17.43 -7.36 13.90
CA LYS A 157 16.08 -7.66 14.36
C LYS A 157 15.05 -7.25 13.32
N LEU A 158 13.88 -7.86 13.41
CA LEU A 158 12.74 -7.59 12.53
C LEU A 158 11.65 -6.86 13.32
N ALA A 159 11.25 -5.68 12.86
CA ALA A 159 10.14 -4.96 13.45
C ALA A 159 8.80 -5.62 13.09
N LYS A 160 7.82 -5.47 13.99
CA LYS A 160 6.45 -5.91 13.75
C LYS A 160 5.81 -5.03 12.69
N SER A 161 5.06 -5.66 11.78
CA SER A 161 4.30 -5.02 10.71
C SER A 161 3.08 -5.89 10.40
N ASP A 162 1.96 -5.28 10.02
CA ASP A 162 0.75 -6.00 9.61
C ASP A 162 0.91 -6.63 8.22
N ASP A 163 1.59 -5.91 7.30
CA ASP A 163 1.99 -6.44 6.00
C ASP A 163 3.31 -7.23 6.13
N ILE A 164 3.20 -8.56 5.98
CA ILE A 164 4.35 -9.49 6.08
C ILE A 164 5.37 -9.32 4.95
N SER A 165 5.00 -8.67 3.83
CA SER A 165 5.92 -8.37 2.73
C SER A 165 6.92 -7.25 3.10
N LYS A 166 6.61 -6.48 4.14
CA LYS A 166 7.49 -5.43 4.67
C LYS A 166 8.45 -6.02 5.69
N LEU A 167 9.72 -6.09 5.30
CA LEU A 167 10.83 -6.52 6.14
C LEU A 167 11.54 -5.27 6.68
N VAL A 168 11.00 -4.70 7.76
CA VAL A 168 11.62 -3.56 8.43
C VAL A 168 12.63 -4.11 9.43
N ILE A 169 13.91 -3.96 9.11
CA ILE A 169 15.00 -4.44 9.96
C ILE A 169 15.67 -3.28 10.69
N TYR A 170 16.12 -3.55 11.91
CA TYR A 170 16.90 -2.64 12.73
C TYR A 170 18.01 -3.43 13.43
N THR A 171 18.98 -2.74 14.02
CA THR A 171 19.99 -3.40 14.85
C THR A 171 19.69 -3.17 16.32
N GLU A 172 20.12 -4.11 17.16
CA GLU A 172 20.07 -3.95 18.61
C GLU A 172 20.84 -2.69 19.05
N ASP A 173 20.35 -2.02 20.09
CA ASP A 173 20.79 -0.68 20.48
C ASP A 173 22.31 -0.56 20.59
N GLY A 174 22.86 0.48 19.97
CA GLY A 174 24.29 0.81 20.01
C GLY A 174 25.20 -0.01 19.09
N CYS A 175 24.68 -0.99 18.34
CA CYS A 175 25.51 -1.84 17.48
C CYS A 175 25.84 -1.19 16.12
N LEU A 176 24.83 -0.76 15.34
CA LEU A 176 25.04 -0.12 14.03
C LEU A 176 23.89 0.85 13.70
N GLN A 177 24.22 2.05 13.23
CA GLN A 177 23.22 2.95 12.66
C GLN A 177 22.67 2.37 11.34
N GLY A 178 21.40 2.66 11.02
CA GLY A 178 20.74 2.12 9.83
C GLY A 178 21.50 2.40 8.52
N LYS A 179 22.15 3.57 8.41
CA LYS A 179 23.00 3.89 7.26
C LYS A 179 24.24 3.01 7.17
N GLN A 180 24.89 2.71 8.31
CA GLN A 180 26.06 1.84 8.34
C GLN A 180 25.68 0.41 7.93
N LEU A 181 24.55 -0.10 8.43
CA LEU A 181 24.03 -1.40 8.03
C LEU A 181 23.73 -1.45 6.53
N TYR A 182 23.10 -0.41 5.98
CA TYR A 182 22.86 -0.30 4.54
C TYR A 182 24.16 -0.33 3.73
N ASP A 183 25.15 0.49 4.12
CA ASP A 183 26.42 0.59 3.42
C ASP A 183 27.18 -0.76 3.43
N ILE A 184 27.17 -1.48 4.56
CA ILE A 184 27.76 -2.82 4.69
C ILE A 184 27.06 -3.82 3.76
N LEU A 185 25.73 -3.91 3.83
CA LEU A 185 24.97 -4.85 2.99
C LEU A 185 25.18 -4.58 1.50
N LEU A 186 25.18 -3.30 1.11
CA LEU A 186 25.37 -2.92 -0.29
C LEU A 186 26.78 -3.26 -0.79
N LYS A 187 27.82 -2.90 -0.03
CA LYS A 187 29.22 -3.08 -0.45
C LYS A 187 29.66 -4.53 -0.42
N ASP A 188 29.31 -5.26 0.62
CA ASP A 188 29.88 -6.59 0.87
C ASP A 188 29.06 -7.70 0.21
N THR A 189 27.76 -7.48 -0.01
CA THR A 189 26.86 -8.51 -0.56
C THR A 189 26.14 -8.09 -1.84
N GLY A 190 26.22 -6.80 -2.22
CA GLY A 190 25.43 -6.24 -3.33
C GLY A 190 23.94 -6.06 -2.97
N PHE A 191 23.54 -6.29 -1.72
CA PHE A 191 22.15 -6.23 -1.30
C PHE A 191 21.74 -4.79 -1.00
N SER A 192 20.91 -4.21 -1.88
CA SER A 192 20.35 -2.88 -1.69
C SER A 192 19.05 -2.94 -0.89
N LEU A 193 19.01 -2.21 0.22
CA LEU A 193 17.76 -1.94 0.95
C LEU A 193 17.12 -0.66 0.43
N ARG A 194 15.80 -0.58 0.55
CA ARG A 194 15.13 0.71 0.55
C ARG A 194 15.31 1.36 1.92
N TRP A 195 15.98 2.50 1.94
CA TRP A 195 16.19 3.29 3.15
C TRP A 195 15.15 4.41 3.23
N HIS A 196 14.59 4.61 4.42
CA HIS A 196 13.82 5.80 4.76
C HIS A 196 14.39 6.39 6.05
N LEU A 197 14.61 7.71 6.03
CA LEU A 197 14.88 8.51 7.23
C LEU A 197 13.60 8.56 8.07
N LEU A 198 13.30 7.50 8.82
CA LEU A 198 12.59 7.70 10.08
C LEU A 198 13.63 8.28 11.04
N GLY A 199 13.75 9.61 10.99
CA GLY A 199 14.66 10.36 11.83
C GLY A 199 14.33 10.17 13.31
N MET A 200 15.36 10.31 14.14
CA MET A 200 15.33 11.20 15.30
C MET A 200 13.98 11.25 16.01
N LEU A 201 13.60 10.16 16.67
CA LEU A 201 12.90 10.30 17.94
C LEU A 201 13.92 9.91 19.00
N SER A 202 14.59 10.96 19.49
CA SER A 202 15.31 10.98 20.74
C SER A 202 14.46 10.33 21.84
N GLN A 203 15.00 9.30 22.47
CA GLN A 203 15.56 9.46 23.82
C GLN A 203 16.93 8.77 23.86
#